data_AF-A0A1B9AFV7-F1
#
_entry.id   AF-A0A1B9AFV7-F1
#
_cell.length_a   1.000
_cell.length_b   1.000
_cell.length_c   1.000
_cell.angle_alpha   90.00
_cell.angle_beta   90.00
_cell.angle_gamma   90.00
#
_symmetry.space_group_name_H-M   'P 1'
#
loop_
_entity.id
_entity.type
_entity.pdbx_description
1 polymer ?
#
loop_
_entity_poly.entity_id
_entity_poly.type
_entity_poly.pdbx_seq_one_letter_code
_entity_poly.pdbx_strand_id
1 'polypeptide(L)'
;MTGVVFSAVVICLTMSIKGMFIPGQPRHRYLSLHYFLYFGCLYLTVMIGFALIYTLLEIKGHAVWAEEVHSPFSFLDRFFTSLYFSGITLFSVGYGDIVPEGAGRWVALVEAWIGYTIPTAFVVRTMLEKEST
;
A
#
# COMPACT_ATOMS: atom_id res chain seq x y z
N MET A 1 -13.53 -0.57 18.51
CA MET A 1 -13.28 -1.31 17.26
C MET A 1 -12.31 -0.57 16.32
N THR A 2 -12.51 0.72 16.04
CA THR A 2 -11.60 1.55 15.21
C THR A 2 -10.15 1.62 15.71
N GLY A 3 -9.92 1.69 17.03
CA GLY A 3 -8.56 1.69 17.59
C GLY A 3 -7.78 0.38 17.39
N VAL A 4 -8.48 -0.76 17.34
CA VAL A 4 -7.85 -2.08 17.12
C VAL A 4 -7.35 -2.18 15.68
N VAL A 5 -8.17 -1.73 14.72
CA VAL A 5 -7.77 -1.70 13.30
C VAL A 5 -6.58 -0.78 13.08
N PHE A 6 -6.57 0.41 13.70
CA PHE A 6 -5.44 1.33 13.61
C PHE A 6 -4.15 0.72 14.18
N SER A 7 -4.23 0.07 15.35
CA SER A 7 -3.07 -0.60 15.94
C SER A 7 -2.56 -1.77 15.10
N ALA A 8 -3.46 -2.55 14.48
CA ALA A 8 -3.09 -3.65 13.59
C ALA A 8 -2.39 -3.15 12.32
N VAL A 9 -2.83 -2.04 11.75
CA VAL A 9 -2.17 -1.39 10.59
C VAL A 9 -0.77 -0.93 10.97
N VAL A 10 -0.62 -0.24 12.10
CA VAL A 10 0.69 0.23 12.58
C VAL A 10 1.63 -0.95 12.87
N ILE A 11 1.13 -2.05 13.44
CA ILE A 11 1.92 -3.26 13.69
C ILE A 11 2.31 -3.94 12.37
N CYS A 12 1.40 -4.02 11.40
CA CYS A 12 1.69 -4.63 10.10
C CYS A 12 2.73 -3.82 9.30
N LEU A 13 2.61 -2.48 9.31
CA LEU A 13 3.57 -1.57 8.69
C LEU A 13 4.94 -1.66 9.37
N THR A 14 4.98 -1.70 10.71
CA THR A 14 6.24 -1.80 11.45
C THR A 14 6.93 -3.15 11.29
N MET A 15 6.19 -4.26 11.17
CA MET A 15 6.77 -5.57 10.85
C MET A 15 7.29 -5.65 9.41
N SER A 16 6.58 -5.05 8.45
CA SER A 16 7.01 -5.00 7.05
C SER A 16 8.31 -4.22 6.88
N ILE A 17 8.44 -3.06 7.56
CA ILE A 17 9.65 -2.23 7.55
C ILE A 17 10.82 -2.90 8.28
N LYS A 18 10.58 -3.58 9.40
CA LYS A 18 11.64 -4.31 10.14
C LYS A 18 12.26 -5.44 9.33
N GLY A 19 11.49 -6.09 8.44
CA GLY A 19 12.01 -7.10 7.52
C GLY A 19 13.12 -6.58 6.58
N MET A 20 13.12 -5.29 6.27
CA MET A 20 14.10 -4.65 5.38
C MET A 20 15.49 -4.46 6.04
N PHE A 21 15.54 -4.47 7.38
CA PHE A 21 16.75 -4.21 8.17
C PHE A 21 17.40 -5.46 8.78
N ILE A 22 16.87 -6.66 8.52
CA ILE A 22 17.49 -7.91 9.02
C ILE A 22 18.62 -8.30 8.06
N PRO A 23 19.91 -8.22 8.47
CA PRO A 23 21.03 -8.61 7.63
C PRO A 23 21.15 -10.14 7.68
N GLY A 24 20.71 -10.83 6.63
CA GLY A 24 20.70 -12.28 6.53
C GLY A 24 21.41 -12.81 5.28
N GLN A 25 22.72 -12.98 5.41
CA GLN A 25 23.71 -13.78 4.65
C GLN A 25 23.53 -14.12 3.13
N PRO A 26 24.61 -14.01 2.32
CA PRO A 26 24.55 -14.23 0.88
C PRO A 26 24.70 -15.72 0.53
N ARG A 27 23.80 -16.26 -0.31
CA ARG A 27 24.12 -17.45 -1.13
C ARG A 27 23.27 -17.54 -2.40
N HIS A 28 23.97 -17.40 -3.52
CA HIS A 28 23.64 -17.56 -4.95
C HIS A 28 22.25 -18.12 -5.38
N ARG A 29 21.66 -17.42 -6.36
CA ARG A 29 20.62 -17.82 -7.34
C ARG A 29 19.16 -17.97 -6.86
N TYR A 30 18.89 -18.32 -5.61
CA TYR A 30 17.54 -18.22 -5.01
C TYR A 30 17.21 -16.82 -4.46
N LEU A 31 18.17 -15.90 -4.57
CA LEU A 31 18.14 -14.54 -4.02
C LEU A 31 17.11 -13.63 -4.74
N SER A 32 16.97 -13.76 -6.06
CA SER A 32 16.07 -12.92 -6.87
C SER A 32 14.60 -13.14 -6.53
N LEU A 33 14.19 -14.41 -6.38
CA LEU A 33 12.79 -14.78 -6.10
C LEU A 33 12.39 -14.39 -4.67
N HIS A 34 13.30 -14.50 -3.70
CA HIS A 34 13.06 -14.08 -2.33
C HIS A 34 12.82 -12.56 -2.23
N TYR A 35 13.67 -11.76 -2.89
CA TYR A 35 13.46 -10.32 -2.96
C TYR A 35 12.16 -9.97 -3.70
N PHE A 36 11.89 -10.60 -4.84
CA PHE A 36 10.64 -10.38 -5.59
C PHE A 36 9.38 -10.67 -4.75
N LEU A 37 9.34 -11.79 -4.04
CA LEU A 37 8.23 -12.12 -3.13
C LEU A 37 8.14 -11.14 -1.96
N TYR A 38 9.27 -10.71 -1.41
CA TYR A 38 9.31 -9.70 -0.37
C TYR A 38 8.72 -8.36 -0.86
N PHE A 39 9.07 -7.91 -2.07
CA PHE A 39 8.45 -6.73 -2.69
C PHE A 39 6.96 -6.94 -2.91
N GLY A 40 6.53 -8.09 -3.44
CA GLY A 40 5.12 -8.41 -3.61
C GLY A 40 4.34 -8.30 -2.29
N CYS A 41 4.88 -8.88 -1.21
CA CYS A 41 4.31 -8.75 0.12
C CYS A 41 4.27 -7.28 0.61
N LEU A 42 5.32 -6.50 0.36
CA LEU A 42 5.38 -5.09 0.73
C LEU A 42 4.34 -4.25 -0.04
N TYR A 43 4.14 -4.51 -1.32
CA TYR A 43 3.07 -3.87 -2.10
C TYR A 43 1.68 -4.24 -1.53
N LEU A 44 1.45 -5.51 -1.21
CA LEU A 44 0.18 -5.96 -0.63
C LEU A 44 -0.10 -5.31 0.73
N THR A 45 0.91 -5.19 1.60
CA THR A 45 0.73 -4.55 2.92
C THR A 45 0.45 -3.06 2.81
N VAL A 46 1.15 -2.36 1.91
CA VAL A 46 0.89 -0.94 1.62
C VAL A 46 -0.52 -0.77 1.06
N MET A 47 -0.91 -1.60 0.09
CA MET A 47 -2.24 -1.56 -0.52
C MET A 47 -3.36 -1.78 0.52
N ILE A 48 -3.23 -2.80 1.38
CA ILE A 48 -4.19 -3.03 2.47
C ILE A 48 -4.21 -1.86 3.47
N GLY A 49 -3.04 -1.29 3.77
CA GLY A 49 -2.92 -0.14 4.68
C GLY A 49 -3.67 1.09 4.17
N PHE A 50 -3.47 1.45 2.91
CA PHE A 50 -4.15 2.58 2.29
C PHE A 50 -5.65 2.31 2.09
N ALA A 51 -6.03 1.10 1.69
CA ALA A 51 -7.43 0.67 1.62
C ALA A 51 -8.18 0.94 2.94
N LEU A 52 -7.58 0.55 4.08
CA LEU A 52 -8.17 0.80 5.39
C LEU A 52 -8.25 2.29 5.72
N ILE A 53 -7.28 3.10 5.30
CA ILE A 53 -7.32 4.56 5.48
C ILE A 53 -8.50 5.16 4.71
N TYR A 54 -8.71 4.78 3.44
CA TYR A 54 -9.86 5.26 2.65
C TYR A 54 -11.19 4.82 3.24
N THR A 55 -11.32 3.55 3.61
CA THR A 55 -12.55 3.04 4.26
C THR A 55 -12.83 3.78 5.57
N LEU A 56 -11.80 4.10 6.36
CA LEU A 56 -11.97 4.85 7.62
C LEU A 56 -12.35 6.31 7.39
N LEU A 57 -11.80 6.96 6.36
CA LEU A 57 -12.20 8.31 5.96
C LEU A 57 -13.65 8.36 5.49
N GLU A 58 -14.07 7.35 4.73
CA GLU A 58 -15.45 7.21 4.25
C GLU A 58 -16.43 6.99 5.42
N ILE A 59 -16.11 6.11 6.37
CA ILE A 59 -16.95 5.85 7.56
C ILE A 59 -17.09 7.09 8.44
N LYS A 60 -16.07 7.96 8.49
CA LYS A 60 -16.12 9.22 9.23
C LYS A 60 -16.98 10.30 8.56
N GLY A 61 -17.54 10.02 7.38
CA GLY A 61 -18.41 10.95 6.66
C GLY A 61 -17.66 12.02 5.87
N HIS A 62 -16.36 11.82 5.60
CA HIS A 62 -15.67 12.66 4.62
C HIS A 62 -16.06 12.21 3.21
N ALA A 63 -16.32 13.17 2.32
CA ALA A 63 -16.49 12.90 0.90
C ALA A 63 -15.14 12.43 0.32
N VAL A 64 -14.94 11.12 0.28
CA VAL A 64 -13.75 10.46 -0.27
C VAL A 64 -13.95 10.16 -1.76
N TRP A 65 -15.18 9.96 -2.21
CA TRP A 65 -15.52 9.54 -3.57
C TRP A 65 -16.41 10.57 -4.25
N ALA A 66 -16.18 10.84 -5.54
CA ALA A 66 -16.94 11.81 -6.34
C ALA A 66 -18.41 11.42 -6.53
N GLU A 67 -18.67 10.13 -6.72
CA GLU A 67 -20.02 9.58 -6.64
C GLU A 67 -20.23 9.07 -5.22
N GLU A 68 -21.22 9.63 -4.53
CA GLU A 68 -21.69 9.03 -3.29
C GLU A 68 -22.20 7.64 -3.63
N VAL A 69 -21.43 6.61 -3.28
CA VAL A 69 -21.92 5.23 -3.24
C VAL A 69 -22.91 5.15 -2.09
N HIS A 70 -24.09 5.74 -2.30
CA HIS A 70 -25.25 5.81 -1.41
C HIS A 70 -25.96 4.46 -1.26
N SER A 71 -25.22 3.38 -1.46
CA SER A 71 -25.73 2.03 -1.37
C SER A 71 -25.48 1.45 0.02
N PRO A 72 -26.38 0.59 0.53
CA PRO A 72 -26.27 -0.04 1.85
C PRO A 72 -25.21 -1.15 1.83
N PHE A 73 -23.99 -0.81 1.43
CA PHE A 73 -22.90 -1.76 1.30
C PHE A 73 -22.30 -2.10 2.66
N SER A 74 -22.03 -3.38 2.85
CA SER A 74 -21.35 -3.91 4.03
C SER A 74 -19.96 -3.30 4.14
N PHE A 75 -19.39 -3.29 5.35
CA PHE A 75 -18.02 -2.84 5.58
C PHE A 75 -17.01 -3.52 4.63
N LEU A 76 -17.24 -4.80 4.32
CA LEU A 76 -16.39 -5.56 3.40
C LEU A 76 -16.41 -5.02 1.98
N ASP A 77 -17.57 -4.65 1.45
CA ASP A 77 -17.67 -4.13 0.08
C ASP A 77 -16.93 -2.80 -0.05
N ARG A 78 -17.09 -1.90 0.94
CA ARG A 78 -16.36 -0.62 1.02
C ARG A 78 -14.85 -0.84 1.11
N PHE A 79 -14.43 -1.84 1.88
CA PHE A 79 -13.03 -2.22 1.99
C PHE A 79 -12.47 -2.74 0.66
N PHE A 80 -13.19 -3.61 -0.06
CA PHE A 80 -12.75 -4.13 -1.35
C PHE A 80 -12.70 -3.04 -2.42
N THR A 81 -13.66 -2.11 -2.45
CA THR A 81 -13.63 -0.94 -3.34
C THR A 81 -12.42 -0.04 -3.02
N SER A 82 -12.18 0.22 -1.74
CA SER A 82 -11.00 0.98 -1.28
C SER A 82 -9.68 0.28 -1.62
N LEU A 83 -9.65 -1.05 -1.52
CA LEU A 83 -8.50 -1.90 -1.85
C LEU A 83 -8.19 -1.87 -3.34
N TYR A 84 -9.22 -1.94 -4.16
CA TYR A 84 -9.09 -1.79 -5.60
C TYR A 84 -8.59 -0.38 -5.97
N PHE A 85 -9.15 0.68 -5.38
CA PHE A 85 -8.68 2.05 -5.58
C PHE A 85 -7.20 2.24 -5.19
N SER A 86 -6.83 1.69 -4.03
CA SER A 86 -5.45 1.67 -3.55
C SER A 86 -4.53 0.97 -4.55
N GLY A 87 -4.92 -0.19 -5.08
CA GLY A 87 -4.16 -0.92 -6.09
C GLY A 87 -3.94 -0.11 -7.37
N ILE A 88 -4.99 0.44 -7.96
CA ILE A 88 -4.87 1.23 -9.21
C ILE A 88 -4.06 2.51 -9.00
N THR A 89 -4.05 3.08 -7.80
CA THR A 89 -3.26 4.27 -7.45
C THR A 89 -1.80 3.92 -7.21
N LEU A 90 -1.53 2.88 -6.41
CA LEU A 90 -0.19 2.42 -6.06
C LEU A 90 0.59 1.94 -7.29
N PHE A 91 -0.08 1.25 -8.22
CA PHE A 91 0.50 0.82 -9.49
C PHE A 91 0.41 1.89 -10.59
N SER A 92 -0.13 3.08 -10.29
CA SER A 92 -0.30 4.18 -11.25
C SER A 92 -1.08 3.77 -12.52
N VAL A 93 -2.01 2.81 -12.40
CA VAL A 93 -2.90 2.37 -13.48
C VAL A 93 -4.02 3.38 -13.69
N GLY A 94 -4.66 3.80 -12.60
CA GLY A 94 -5.65 4.88 -12.57
C GLY A 94 -6.70 4.80 -13.67
N TYR A 95 -7.52 3.73 -13.72
CA TYR A 95 -8.56 3.56 -14.75
C TYR A 95 -9.57 4.71 -14.82
N GLY A 96 -9.70 5.50 -13.75
CA GLY A 96 -10.59 6.66 -13.69
C GLY A 96 -12.05 6.32 -13.39
N ASP A 97 -12.32 5.07 -13.03
CA ASP A 97 -13.62 4.56 -12.57
C ASP A 97 -13.95 4.99 -11.14
N ILE A 98 -12.92 5.11 -10.29
CA ILE A 98 -13.04 5.64 -8.93
C ILE A 98 -12.17 6.87 -8.82
N VAL A 99 -12.79 8.01 -8.50
CA VAL A 99 -12.09 9.30 -8.37
C VAL A 99 -12.13 9.76 -6.92
N PRO A 100 -10.96 10.00 -6.29
CA PRO A 100 -10.91 10.49 -4.93
C PRO A 100 -11.29 11.98 -4.89
N GLU A 101 -12.10 12.38 -3.92
CA GLU A 101 -12.44 13.77 -3.63
C GLU A 101 -12.02 14.17 -2.21
N GLY A 102 -12.05 15.48 -1.95
CA GLY A 102 -11.75 16.05 -0.64
C GLY A 102 -10.41 15.59 -0.06
N ALA A 103 -10.46 14.99 1.12
CA ALA A 103 -9.29 14.48 1.85
C ALA A 103 -8.65 13.26 1.16
N GLY A 104 -9.42 12.47 0.40
CA GLY A 104 -8.92 11.31 -0.33
C GLY A 104 -7.85 11.66 -1.35
N ARG A 105 -7.91 12.87 -1.94
CA ARG A 105 -6.93 13.35 -2.94
C ARG A 105 -5.52 13.45 -2.37
N TRP A 106 -5.38 13.97 -1.15
CA TRP A 106 -4.08 14.10 -0.50
C TRP A 106 -3.50 12.74 -0.11
N VAL A 107 -4.36 11.81 0.32
CA VAL A 107 -3.95 10.44 0.63
C VAL A 107 -3.49 9.71 -0.64
N ALA A 108 -4.24 9.84 -1.74
CA ALA A 108 -3.89 9.25 -3.03
C ALA A 108 -2.57 9.78 -3.59
N LEU A 109 -2.28 11.07 -3.38
CA LEU A 109 -1.00 11.66 -3.78
C LEU A 109 0.18 11.02 -3.03
N VAL A 110 0.05 10.83 -1.71
CA VAL A 110 1.08 10.19 -0.88
C VAL A 110 1.23 8.72 -1.26
N GLU A 111 0.12 8.03 -1.51
CA GLU A 111 0.11 6.63 -1.94
C GLU A 111 0.84 6.44 -3.28
N ALA A 112 0.53 7.26 -4.28
CA ALA A 112 1.20 7.22 -5.58
C ALA A 112 2.71 7.49 -5.45
N TRP A 113 3.11 8.43 -4.58
CA TRP A 113 4.52 8.71 -4.32
C TRP A 113 5.26 7.52 -3.70
N ILE A 114 4.62 6.80 -2.76
CA ILE A 114 5.16 5.57 -2.18
C ILE A 114 5.27 4.48 -3.27
N GLY A 115 4.24 4.33 -4.10
CA GLY A 115 4.21 3.37 -5.20
C GLY A 115 5.39 3.52 -6.16
N TYR A 116 5.80 4.75 -6.45
CA TYR A 116 6.97 5.05 -7.29
C TYR A 116 8.32 4.90 -6.55
N THR A 117 8.33 5.09 -5.23
CA THR A 117 9.57 5.03 -4.43
C THR A 117 10.02 3.59 -4.18
N ILE A 118 9.09 2.66 -3.96
CA ILE A 118 9.38 1.23 -3.70
C ILE A 118 10.27 0.58 -4.80
N PRO A 119 9.94 0.65 -6.11
CA PRO A 119 10.70 -0.02 -7.15
C PRO A 119 12.05 0.68 -7.37
N THR A 120 12.09 2.01 -7.24
CA THR A 120 13.35 2.78 -7.27
C THR A 120 14.28 2.36 -6.13
N ALA A 121 13.76 2.24 -4.90
CA ALA A 121 14.53 1.79 -3.75
C ALA A 121 15.10 0.38 -3.94
N PHE A 122 14.32 -0.53 -4.57
CA PHE A 122 14.80 -1.86 -4.94
C PHE A 122 15.98 -1.80 -5.91
N VAL A 123 15.86 -1.04 -6.99
CA VAL A 123 16.93 -0.90 -7.99
C VAL A 123 18.19 -0.31 -7.34
N VAL A 124 18.07 0.74 -6.53
CA VAL A 124 19.22 1.34 -5.84
C VAL A 124 19.90 0.33 -4.92
N ARG A 125 19.15 -0.44 -4.12
CA ARG A 125 19.71 -1.45 -3.23
C ARG A 125 20.46 -2.54 -4.00
N THR A 126 19.88 -3.02 -5.10
CA THR A 126 20.51 -4.05 -5.94
C THR A 126 21.78 -3.56 -6.65
N MET A 127 21.84 -2.28 -7.05
CA MET A 127 23.04 -1.68 -7.64
C MET A 127 24.15 -1.47 -6.61
N LEU A 128 23.82 -0.98 -5.41
CA LEU A 128 24.79 -0.79 -4.32
C LEU A 128 25.39 -2.12 -3.83
N GLU A 129 24.59 -3.19 -3.77
CA GLU A 129 25.08 -4.52 -3.40
C GLU A 129 26.12 -5.04 -4.41
N LYS A 130 25.94 -4.73 -5.71
CA LYS A 130 26.87 -5.09 -6.78
C LYS A 130 28.22 -4.35 -6.71
N GLU A 131 28.27 -3.10 -6.23
CA GLU A 131 29.53 -2.35 -6.09
C GLU A 131 30.39 -2.83 -4.91
N SER A 132 29.79 -3.52 -3.93
CA SER A 132 30.48 -4.04 -2.76
C SER A 132 31.16 -5.41 -2.94
N THR A 133 31.07 -6.00 -4.14
CA THR A 133 31.67 -7.30 -4.51
C THR A 133 32.72 -7.13 -5.60
#